data_AF-A0A0F9DTU4-F1
#
_entry.id   AF-A0A0F9DTU4-F1
#
_cell.length_a   1.000
_cell.length_b   1.000
_cell.length_c   1.000
_cell.angle_alpha   90.00
_cell.angle_beta   90.00
_cell.angle_gamma   90.00
#
_symmetry.space_group_name_H-M   'P 1'
#
loop_
_entity.id
_entity.type
_entity.pdbx_description
1 polymer ?
#
loop_
_entity_poly.entity_id
_entity_poly.type
_entity_poly.pdbx_seq_one_letter_code
_entity_poly.pdbx_strand_id
1 'polypeptide(L)'
;MPMLIEPPQLLSMLVPLMRGVFLVPSLIAELLVSHESAGSAIGIITGLGIHMMLGAFYGIVFAALYTLITRRNGLSESLLLGLGYGFALWVVNFLAIGPIIGAPPTVEVGAGTAIRLHLIFGSVAGIYLFLLQSENA
;
A
#
# COMPACT_ATOMS: atom_id res chain seq x y z
N MET A 1 37.82 7.18 -3.16
CA MET A 1 37.70 6.94 -4.61
C MET A 1 36.21 6.78 -4.90
N PRO A 2 35.51 7.79 -5.46
CA PRO A 2 34.08 7.68 -5.70
C PRO A 2 33.82 6.65 -6.81
N MET A 3 32.99 5.65 -6.52
CA MET A 3 32.55 4.64 -7.47
C MET A 3 31.55 5.28 -8.43
N LEU A 4 31.99 5.63 -9.64
CA LEU A 4 31.12 6.11 -10.71
C LEU A 4 30.37 4.92 -11.28
N ILE A 5 29.06 4.86 -11.04
CA ILE A 5 28.17 3.86 -11.63
C ILE A 5 28.05 4.18 -13.12
N GLU A 6 28.35 3.21 -13.98
CA GLU A 6 28.20 3.43 -15.41
C GLU A 6 26.71 3.50 -15.80
N PRO A 7 26.33 4.38 -16.75
CA PRO A 7 24.93 4.56 -17.17
C PRO A 7 24.15 3.27 -17.48
N PRO A 8 24.74 2.22 -18.10
CA PRO A 8 24.05 0.96 -18.35
C PRO A 8 23.68 0.19 -17.07
N GLN A 9 24.53 0.27 -16.04
CA GLN A 9 24.29 -0.39 -14.74
C GLN A 9 23.16 0.32 -13.99
N LEU A 10 23.12 1.66 -14.02
CA LEU A 10 22.04 2.43 -13.42
C LEU A 10 20.67 2.06 -14.02
N LEU A 11 20.58 1.97 -15.36
CA LEU A 11 19.35 1.56 -16.04
C LEU A 11 18.91 0.14 -15.67
N SER A 12 19.86 -0.80 -15.57
CA SER A 12 19.56 -2.18 -15.19
C SER A 12 19.00 -2.32 -13.75
N MET A 13 19.35 -1.38 -12.85
CA MET A 13 18.82 -1.32 -11.49
C MET A 13 17.49 -0.58 -11.39
N LEU A 14 17.29 0.46 -12.21
CA LEU A 14 16.08 1.28 -12.18
C LEU A 14 14.87 0.60 -12.82
N VAL A 15 15.06 -0.20 -13.86
CA VAL A 15 13.94 -0.85 -14.57
C VAL A 15 13.14 -1.81 -13.66
N PRO A 16 13.76 -2.71 -12.87
CA PRO A 16 13.03 -3.54 -11.91
C PRO A 16 12.33 -2.73 -10.83
N LEU A 17 12.97 -1.66 -10.35
CA LEU A 17 12.41 -0.77 -9.34
C LEU A 17 11.16 -0.06 -9.85
N MET A 18 11.23 0.54 -11.05
CA MET A 18 10.08 1.21 -11.65
C MET A 18 8.95 0.22 -11.95
N ARG A 19 9.26 -0.98 -12.44
CA ARG A 19 8.24 -2.03 -12.61
C ARG A 19 7.53 -2.36 -11.30
N GLY A 20 8.28 -2.49 -10.19
CA GLY A 20 7.69 -2.76 -8.88
C GLY A 20 6.78 -1.65 -8.36
N VAL A 21 7.15 -0.38 -8.57
CA VAL A 21 6.35 0.78 -8.12
C VAL A 21 5.02 0.86 -8.86
N PHE A 22 5.02 0.59 -10.16
CA PHE A 22 3.80 0.68 -10.98
C PHE A 22 3.00 -0.62 -11.06
N LEU A 23 3.53 -1.72 -10.53
CA LEU A 23 2.87 -3.03 -10.60
C LEU A 23 1.44 -3.00 -10.03
N VAL A 24 1.28 -2.50 -8.80
CA VAL A 24 -0.03 -2.47 -8.14
C VAL A 24 -1.00 -1.51 -8.85
N PRO A 25 -0.62 -0.26 -9.21
CA PRO A 25 -1.43 0.58 -10.08
C PRO A 25 -1.85 -0.09 -11.39
N SER A 26 -0.93 -0.76 -12.10
CA SER A 26 -1.23 -1.43 -13.36
C SER A 26 -2.25 -2.55 -13.18
N LEU A 27 -2.12 -3.37 -12.13
CA LEU A 27 -3.10 -4.42 -11.80
C LEU A 27 -4.48 -3.82 -11.48
N ILE A 28 -4.53 -2.68 -10.80
CA ILE A 28 -5.80 -1.97 -10.56
C ILE A 28 -6.39 -1.46 -11.88
N ALA A 29 -5.55 -0.97 -12.80
CA ALA A 29 -5.98 -0.50 -14.10
C ALA A 29 -6.56 -1.65 -14.95
N GLU A 30 -5.95 -2.84 -14.93
CA GLU A 30 -6.45 -4.03 -15.65
C GLU A 30 -7.88 -4.43 -15.25
N LEU A 31 -8.32 -4.10 -14.03
CA LEU A 31 -9.68 -4.35 -13.58
C LEU A 31 -10.72 -3.39 -14.18
N LEU A 32 -10.28 -2.29 -14.77
CA LEU A 32 -11.14 -1.15 -15.13
C LEU A 32 -11.02 -0.74 -16.59
N VAL A 33 -9.86 -0.97 -17.19
CA VAL A 33 -9.62 -0.75 -18.62
C VAL A 33 -9.22 -2.06 -19.28
N SER A 34 -9.30 -2.10 -20.61
CA SER A 34 -8.84 -3.27 -21.36
C SER A 34 -7.36 -3.54 -21.08
N HIS A 35 -6.96 -4.82 -21.11
CA HIS A 35 -5.57 -5.24 -20.88
C HIS A 35 -4.56 -4.50 -21.76
N GLU A 36 -4.91 -4.19 -23.01
CA GLU A 36 -4.07 -3.42 -23.93
C GLU A 36 -3.85 -1.97 -23.45
N SER A 37 -4.80 -1.42 -22.71
CA SER A 37 -4.75 -0.05 -22.19
C SER A 37 -4.15 0.04 -20.79
N ALA A 38 -4.06 -1.07 -20.04
CA ALA A 38 -3.56 -1.06 -18.66
C ALA A 38 -2.08 -0.67 -18.56
N GLY A 39 -1.25 -1.12 -19.52
CA GLY A 39 0.16 -0.73 -19.62
C GLY A 39 0.41 0.66 -20.24
N SER A 40 -0.65 1.34 -20.69
CA SER A 40 -0.53 2.70 -21.23
C SER A 40 -0.34 3.73 -20.11
N ALA A 41 0.14 4.92 -20.46
CA ALA A 41 0.23 6.03 -19.51
C ALA A 41 -1.12 6.35 -18.86
N ILE A 42 -2.22 6.25 -19.61
CA ILE A 42 -3.58 6.47 -19.09
C ILE A 42 -3.94 5.38 -18.07
N GLY A 43 -3.69 4.10 -18.39
CA GLY A 43 -3.91 2.98 -17.48
C GLY A 43 -3.17 3.16 -16.16
N ILE A 44 -1.87 3.47 -16.21
CA ILE A 44 -1.04 3.70 -15.03
C ILE A 44 -1.58 4.87 -14.18
N ILE A 45 -1.95 5.99 -14.81
CA ILE A 45 -2.52 7.16 -14.11
C ILE A 45 -3.85 6.80 -13.44
N THR A 46 -4.73 6.11 -14.16
CA THR A 46 -6.02 5.65 -13.64
C THR A 46 -5.81 4.72 -12.44
N GLY A 47 -4.98 3.68 -12.59
CA GLY A 47 -4.66 2.74 -11.53
C GLY A 47 -4.05 3.39 -10.30
N LEU A 48 -3.15 4.36 -10.51
CA LEU A 48 -2.54 5.13 -9.42
C LEU A 48 -3.59 5.98 -8.70
N GLY A 49 -4.46 6.67 -9.44
CA GLY A 49 -5.54 7.48 -8.88
C GLY A 49 -6.45 6.67 -7.97
N ILE A 50 -6.81 5.46 -8.39
CA ILE A 50 -7.65 4.56 -7.60
C ILE A 50 -6.90 3.99 -6.41
N HIS A 51 -5.61 3.64 -6.57
CA HIS A 51 -4.78 3.19 -5.45
C HIS A 51 -4.72 4.27 -4.36
N MET A 52 -4.52 5.53 -4.74
CA MET A 52 -4.53 6.66 -3.81
C MET A 52 -5.90 6.87 -3.17
N MET A 53 -6.99 6.75 -3.93
CA MET A 53 -8.36 6.86 -3.42
C MET A 53 -8.68 5.77 -2.40
N LEU A 54 -8.31 4.52 -2.67
CA LEU A 54 -8.46 3.40 -1.74
C LEU A 54 -7.60 3.60 -0.49
N GLY A 55 -6.36 4.04 -0.65
CA GLY A 55 -5.47 4.38 0.47
C GLY A 55 -6.05 5.46 1.38
N ALA A 56 -6.62 6.53 0.81
CA ALA A 56 -7.29 7.58 1.55
C ALA A 56 -8.54 7.06 2.27
N PHE A 57 -9.39 6.29 1.58
CA PHE A 57 -10.58 5.68 2.17
C PHE A 57 -10.22 4.78 3.36
N TYR A 58 -9.26 3.88 3.19
CA TYR A 58 -8.77 3.02 4.26
C TYR A 58 -8.13 3.83 5.39
N GLY A 59 -7.39 4.90 5.11
CA GLY A 59 -6.85 5.79 6.13
C GLY A 59 -7.94 6.44 6.98
N ILE A 60 -9.02 6.93 6.34
CA ILE A 60 -10.18 7.52 7.03
C ILE A 60 -10.89 6.49 7.90
N VAL A 61 -11.13 5.28 7.39
CA VAL A 61 -11.74 4.20 8.17
C VAL A 61 -10.88 3.87 9.39
N PHE A 62 -9.56 3.79 9.23
CA PHE A 62 -8.66 3.54 10.35
C PHE A 62 -8.69 4.67 11.37
N ALA A 63 -8.63 5.94 10.94
CA ALA A 63 -8.69 7.09 11.84
C ALA A 63 -10.00 7.12 12.64
N ALA A 64 -11.14 6.79 12.00
CA ALA A 64 -12.43 6.69 12.66
C ALA A 64 -12.46 5.54 13.70
N LEU A 65 -11.96 4.35 13.34
CA LEU A 65 -11.86 3.23 14.27
C LEU A 65 -10.92 3.53 15.43
N TYR A 66 -9.76 4.10 15.12
CA TYR A 66 -8.74 4.48 16.08
C TYR A 66 -9.31 5.46 17.11
N THR A 67 -9.95 6.55 16.67
CA THR A 67 -10.59 7.53 17.58
C THR A 67 -11.76 6.96 18.38
N LEU A 68 -12.53 6.03 17.81
CA LEU A 68 -13.62 5.35 18.54
C LEU A 68 -13.09 4.45 19.65
N ILE A 69 -12.02 3.71 19.37
CA ILE A 69 -11.44 2.71 20.28
C ILE A 69 -10.54 3.39 21.32
N THR A 70 -9.94 4.52 20.99
CA THR A 70 -8.86 5.11 21.80
C THR A 70 -9.18 6.52 22.25
N ARG A 71 -9.13 6.73 23.57
CA ARG A 71 -9.16 8.07 24.18
C ARG A 71 -7.83 8.47 24.81
N ARG A 72 -6.95 7.51 25.16
CA ARG A 72 -5.61 7.73 25.75
C ARG A 72 -4.70 6.50 25.56
N ASN A 73 -4.22 6.27 24.35
CA ASN A 73 -3.32 5.15 24.08
C ASN A 73 -1.86 5.61 24.05
N GLY A 74 -0.96 4.76 24.57
CA GLY A 74 0.48 4.93 24.41
C GLY A 74 0.93 4.56 23.00
N LEU A 75 2.20 4.82 22.71
CA LEU A 75 2.83 4.49 21.42
C LEU A 75 2.71 2.98 21.10
N SER A 76 2.87 2.12 22.10
CA SER A 76 2.79 0.66 21.97
C SER A 76 1.42 0.18 21.48
N GLU A 77 0.34 0.67 22.09
CA GLU A 77 -1.02 0.31 21.74
C GLU A 77 -1.36 0.83 20.35
N SER A 78 -0.87 2.02 20.01
CA SER A 78 -1.07 2.64 18.70
C SER A 78 -0.37 1.85 17.59
N LEU A 79 0.85 1.38 17.86
CA LEU A 79 1.58 0.48 16.97
C LEU A 79 0.86 -0.85 16.77
N LEU A 80 0.35 -1.46 17.85
CA LEU A 80 -0.40 -2.73 17.78
C LEU A 80 -1.70 -2.59 17.00
N LEU A 81 -2.44 -1.49 17.20
CA LEU A 81 -3.63 -1.17 16.42
C LEU A 81 -3.29 -0.97 14.94
N GLY A 82 -2.20 -0.26 14.67
CA GLY A 82 -1.68 -0.09 13.31
C GLY A 82 -1.33 -1.42 12.63
N LEU A 83 -0.58 -2.29 13.32
CA LEU A 83 -0.22 -3.63 12.82
C LEU A 83 -1.47 -4.48 12.57
N GLY A 84 -2.41 -4.50 13.52
CA GLY A 84 -3.67 -5.24 13.38
C GLY A 84 -4.51 -4.73 12.20
N TYR A 85 -4.55 -3.41 12.01
CA TYR A 85 -5.21 -2.79 10.87
C TYR A 85 -4.55 -3.13 9.54
N GLY A 86 -3.22 -3.04 9.46
CA GLY A 86 -2.46 -3.43 8.29
C GLY A 86 -2.69 -4.90 7.93
N PHE A 87 -2.69 -5.80 8.92
CA PHE A 87 -3.00 -7.21 8.72
C PHE A 87 -4.44 -7.41 8.21
N ALA A 88 -5.43 -6.73 8.80
CA ALA A 88 -6.82 -6.80 8.37
C ALA A 88 -6.99 -6.32 6.92
N LEU A 89 -6.33 -5.22 6.53
CA LEU A 89 -6.32 -4.75 5.14
C LEU A 89 -5.73 -5.79 4.18
N TRP A 90 -4.62 -6.43 4.58
CA TRP A 90 -4.03 -7.49 3.76
C TRP A 90 -5.02 -8.66 3.59
N VAL A 91 -5.67 -9.12 4.66
CA VAL A 91 -6.69 -10.17 4.58
C VAL A 91 -7.84 -9.76 3.66
N VAL A 92 -8.38 -8.56 3.82
CA VAL A 92 -9.50 -8.08 3.02
C VAL A 92 -9.12 -7.98 1.54
N ASN A 93 -8.00 -7.34 1.22
CA ASN A 93 -7.61 -7.13 -0.18
C ASN A 93 -7.26 -8.44 -0.88
N PHE A 94 -6.55 -9.36 -0.22
CA PHE A 94 -5.98 -10.54 -0.88
C PHE A 94 -6.81 -11.82 -0.71
N LEU A 95 -7.52 -11.97 0.42
CA LEU A 95 -8.30 -13.18 0.70
C LEU A 95 -9.79 -13.00 0.48
N ALA A 96 -10.32 -11.78 0.65
CA ALA A 96 -11.75 -11.50 0.42
C ALA A 96 -12.01 -10.92 -0.97
N ILE A 97 -11.33 -9.82 -1.33
CA ILE A 97 -11.59 -9.08 -2.57
C ILE A 97 -10.89 -9.75 -3.76
N GLY A 98 -9.59 -10.06 -3.64
CA GLY A 98 -8.77 -10.63 -4.72
C GLY A 98 -9.42 -11.78 -5.50
N PRO A 99 -9.98 -12.82 -4.84
CA PRO A 99 -10.67 -13.91 -5.53
C PRO A 99 -11.91 -13.47 -6.31
N ILE A 100 -12.64 -12.47 -5.83
CA ILE A 100 -13.88 -11.97 -6.46
C ILE A 100 -13.57 -11.25 -7.77
N ILE A 101 -12.46 -10.50 -7.79
CA ILE A 101 -12.05 -9.68 -8.94
C ILE A 101 -11.14 -10.42 -9.92
N GLY A 102 -10.86 -11.71 -9.70
CA GLY A 102 -10.05 -12.53 -10.59
C GLY A 102 -8.56 -12.14 -10.63
N ALA A 103 -8.11 -11.24 -9.78
CA ALA A 103 -6.73 -10.78 -9.69
C ALA A 103 -6.15 -11.25 -8.35
N PRO A 104 -5.44 -12.39 -8.28
CA PRO A 104 -4.70 -12.77 -7.09
C PRO A 104 -3.35 -12.03 -7.08
N PRO A 105 -3.26 -10.82 -6.49
CA PRO A 105 -2.06 -9.98 -6.62
C PRO A 105 -0.89 -10.57 -5.79
N THR A 106 -1.17 -11.59 -4.96
CA THR A 106 -0.19 -12.41 -4.24
C THR A 106 0.69 -13.23 -5.17
N VAL A 107 0.26 -13.49 -6.41
CA VAL A 107 1.04 -14.29 -7.38
C VAL A 107 2.22 -13.48 -7.91
N GLU A 108 2.05 -12.18 -8.16
CA GLU A 108 3.11 -11.35 -8.76
C GLU A 108 4.01 -10.68 -7.73
N VAL A 109 3.46 -10.17 -6.62
CA VAL A 109 4.23 -9.49 -5.55
C VAL A 109 4.79 -10.50 -4.53
N GLY A 110 4.18 -11.68 -4.44
CA GLY A 110 4.44 -12.66 -3.39
C GLY A 110 3.71 -12.30 -2.08
N ALA A 111 2.95 -13.25 -1.54
CA ALA A 111 2.16 -13.08 -0.32
C ALA A 111 2.98 -12.51 0.86
N GLY A 112 4.22 -12.98 1.03
CA GLY A 112 5.13 -12.53 2.09
C GLY A 112 5.57 -11.07 1.95
N THR A 113 5.73 -10.57 0.73
CA THR A 113 6.05 -9.15 0.50
C THR A 113 4.80 -8.29 0.69
N ALA A 114 3.66 -8.75 0.17
CA ALA A 114 2.39 -8.05 0.33
C ALA A 114 2.02 -7.83 1.81
N ILE A 115 2.10 -8.88 2.65
CA ILE A 115 1.80 -8.75 4.08
C ILE A 115 2.78 -7.80 4.79
N ARG A 116 4.08 -7.86 4.48
CA ARG A 116 5.07 -6.94 5.06
C ARG A 116 4.75 -5.48 4.75
N LEU A 117 4.42 -5.17 3.49
CA LEU A 117 4.07 -3.80 3.08
C LEU A 117 2.82 -3.29 3.81
N HIS A 118 1.80 -4.13 3.98
CA HIS A 118 0.59 -3.75 4.69
C HIS A 118 0.82 -3.57 6.20
N LEU A 119 1.65 -4.41 6.81
CA LEU A 119 2.06 -4.26 8.21
C LEU A 119 2.87 -2.98 8.45
N ILE A 120 3.79 -2.65 7.55
CA ILE A 120 4.57 -1.39 7.59
C ILE A 120 3.62 -0.20 7.45
N PHE A 121 2.73 -0.23 6.45
CA PHE A 121 1.74 0.82 6.25
C PHE A 121 0.87 1.03 7.49
N GLY A 122 0.32 -0.06 8.04
CA GLY A 122 -0.50 0.00 9.25
C GLY A 122 0.26 0.54 10.45
N SER A 123 1.52 0.10 10.65
CA SER A 123 2.39 0.61 11.72
C SER A 123 2.62 2.11 11.61
N VAL A 124 2.97 2.59 10.41
CA VAL A 124 3.17 4.01 10.13
C VAL A 124 1.90 4.81 10.38
N ALA A 125 0.74 4.31 9.94
CA ALA A 125 -0.55 4.95 10.19
C ALA A 125 -0.88 5.03 11.69
N GLY A 126 -0.61 3.97 12.46
CA GLY A 126 -0.82 3.93 13.90
C GLY A 126 0.07 4.92 14.64
N ILE A 127 1.36 4.97 14.30
CA ILE A 127 2.31 5.95 14.86
C ILE A 127 1.87 7.37 14.50
N TYR A 128 1.48 7.62 13.25
CA TYR A 128 1.04 8.93 12.80
C TYR A 128 -0.16 9.45 13.59
N LEU A 129 -1.18 8.61 13.80
CA LEU A 129 -2.36 8.98 14.58
C LEU A 129 -2.05 9.20 16.06
N PHE A 130 -1.12 8.43 16.63
CA PHE A 130 -0.60 8.68 17.98
C PHE A 130 0.05 10.06 18.09
N LEU A 131 0.94 10.39 17.15
CA LEU A 131 1.61 11.69 17.14
C LEU A 131 0.60 12.84 17.03
N LEU A 132 -0.37 12.72 16.11
CA LEU A 132 -1.45 13.70 15.98
C LEU A 132 -2.28 13.85 17.26
N GLN A 133 -2.61 12.76 17.96
CA GLN A 133 -3.32 12.87 19.24
C GLN A 133 -2.46 13.53 20.32
N SER A 134 -1.15 13.24 20.34
CA SER A 134 -0.22 13.80 21.32
C SER A 134 0.01 15.31 21.16
N GLU A 135 -0.08 15.83 19.94
CA GLU A 135 0.02 17.28 19.66
C GLU A 135 -1.23 18.07 20.08
N ASN A 136 -2.38 17.40 20.19
CA ASN A 136 -3.68 18.01 20.48
C ASN A 136 -4.15 17.81 21.94
N ALA A 137 -3.33 17.18 22.79
CA ALA A 137 -3.64 16.88 24.20
C ALA A 137 -3.02 17.89 25.16
#